data_AF-A0A3A3D4V3-F1
#
_entry.id   AF-A0A3A3D4V3-F1
#
_cell.length_a   1.000
_cell.length_b   1.000
_cell.length_c   1.000
_cell.angle_alpha   90.00
_cell.angle_beta   90.00
_cell.angle_gamma   90.00
#
_symmetry.space_group_name_H-M   'P 1'
#
loop_
_entity.id
_entity.type
_entity.pdbx_description
1 polymer ?
#
loop_
_entity_poly.entity_id
_entity_poly.type
_entity_poly.pdbx_seq_one_letter_code
_entity_poly.pdbx_strand_id
1 'polypeptide(L)'
;MLKKTIFTLITLVILTGSLAYGAKSWIKSLLPEKAHFLALKESQVSDLPYLTDNIPAPRGKILAVVTSVDKMGENKATGYEHTELARAYWVFIANGFSVDIASPQGGKPPVVIDGEDMGAYDYAFLNDKVIQQQVTNSIPLANINPDDYEAVYFVGGKGTMFDFPNNPHIHNIAKTLYQNNKVVSAVCHGPAALVNVKLDNGQMLIRDKKISAFTNEEELFLIPDAKQVFPFLLQDKLISQGAQFKEGTTYLEKVTQDGKLITGQNPWSVWTLAERVVTELGYEPKARQRTPEEYAIALLLTYEEHGFAAANEELKAQPKAYQRVLIVMHAILAFMQFDISKGIDILSLANQLKQLS
;
A
#
# COMPACT_ATOMS: atom_id res chain seq x y z
N MET A 1 -27.09 52.47 13.87
CA MET A 1 -26.95 51.01 14.06
C MET A 1 -26.16 50.33 12.94
N LEU A 2 -26.37 50.68 11.66
CA LEU A 2 -25.70 50.06 10.50
C LEU A 2 -24.15 50.06 10.52
N LYS A 3 -23.50 51.12 11.02
CA LYS A 3 -22.02 51.21 11.12
C LYS A 3 -21.40 50.23 12.14
N LYS A 4 -22.12 49.88 13.22
CA LYS A 4 -21.62 48.92 14.23
C LYS A 4 -21.69 47.49 13.70
N THR A 5 -22.77 47.15 12.99
CA THR A 5 -22.95 45.82 12.39
C THR A 5 -21.92 45.51 11.30
N ILE A 6 -21.57 46.50 10.46
CA ILE A 6 -20.53 46.35 9.43
C ILE A 6 -19.15 46.15 10.07
N PHE A 7 -18.83 46.88 11.15
CA PHE A 7 -17.55 46.72 11.86
C PHE A 7 -17.43 45.34 12.52
N THR A 8 -18.50 44.85 13.14
CA THR A 8 -18.54 43.49 13.72
C THR A 8 -18.38 42.41 12.64
N LEU A 9 -19.03 42.57 11.47
CA LEU A 9 -18.92 41.60 10.38
C LEU A 9 -17.51 41.58 9.77
N ILE A 10 -16.91 42.76 9.55
CA ILE A 10 -15.53 42.89 9.06
C ILE A 10 -14.55 42.31 10.09
N THR A 11 -14.76 42.58 11.38
CA THR A 11 -13.91 42.02 12.45
C THR A 11 -14.06 40.51 12.53
N LEU A 12 -15.27 39.96 12.36
CA LEU A 12 -15.52 38.52 12.33
C LEU A 12 -14.88 37.88 11.09
N VAL A 13 -14.96 38.51 9.91
CA VAL A 13 -14.31 38.03 8.67
C VAL A 13 -12.78 38.11 8.74
N ILE A 14 -12.24 39.16 9.37
CA ILE A 14 -10.80 39.29 9.61
C ILE A 14 -10.35 38.27 10.67
N LEU A 15 -11.13 38.04 11.73
CA LEU A 15 -10.83 37.00 12.73
C LEU A 15 -10.91 35.61 12.11
N THR A 16 -11.96 35.27 11.36
CA THR A 16 -12.08 33.97 10.70
C THR A 16 -11.03 33.79 9.61
N GLY A 17 -10.71 34.84 8.85
CA GLY A 17 -9.64 34.84 7.85
C GLY A 17 -8.24 34.70 8.46
N SER A 18 -7.97 35.39 9.58
CA SER A 18 -6.69 35.29 10.30
C SER A 18 -6.56 33.99 11.10
N LEU A 19 -7.66 33.48 11.67
CA LEU A 19 -7.73 32.13 12.25
C LEU A 19 -7.52 31.06 11.17
N ALA A 20 -8.14 31.20 10.00
CA ALA A 20 -7.94 30.27 8.88
C ALA A 20 -6.52 30.35 8.32
N TYR A 21 -5.95 31.55 8.20
CA TYR A 21 -4.56 31.74 7.78
C TYR A 21 -3.56 31.19 8.82
N GLY A 22 -3.80 31.46 10.10
CA GLY A 22 -3.01 30.94 11.22
C GLY A 22 -3.07 29.41 11.28
N ALA A 23 -4.26 28.83 11.16
CA ALA A 23 -4.47 27.38 11.10
C ALA A 23 -3.77 26.77 9.88
N LYS A 24 -3.88 27.39 8.69
CA LYS A 24 -3.19 26.95 7.47
C LYS A 24 -1.67 27.00 7.63
N SER A 25 -1.14 28.09 8.18
CA SER A 25 0.30 28.25 8.45
C SER A 25 0.79 27.24 9.49
N TRP A 26 -0.02 26.97 10.51
CA TRP A 26 0.31 25.99 11.55
C TRP A 26 0.28 24.55 11.02
N ILE A 27 -0.74 24.14 10.27
CA ILE A 27 -0.79 22.82 9.61
C ILE A 27 0.39 22.66 8.65
N LYS A 28 0.68 23.69 7.83
CA LYS A 28 1.85 23.67 6.94
C LYS A 28 3.16 23.48 7.74
N SER A 29 3.23 24.04 8.94
CA SER A 29 4.39 23.87 9.82
C SER A 29 4.51 22.47 10.44
N LEU A 30 3.48 21.63 10.35
CA LEU A 30 3.52 20.21 10.72
C LEU A 30 4.03 19.35 9.55
N LEU A 31 4.06 19.86 8.32
CA LEU A 31 4.63 19.13 7.20
C LEU A 31 6.17 19.20 7.24
N PRO A 32 6.89 18.17 6.77
CA PRO A 32 8.34 18.23 6.64
C PRO A 32 8.79 19.35 5.71
N GLU A 33 10.04 19.81 5.87
CA GLU A 33 10.61 20.81 4.97
C GLU A 33 10.75 20.26 3.55
N LYS A 34 10.67 21.16 2.56
CA LYS A 34 10.85 20.79 1.14
C LYS A 34 12.19 20.07 0.89
N ALA A 35 13.24 20.43 1.62
CA ALA A 35 14.55 19.80 1.51
C ALA A 35 14.54 18.30 1.86
N HIS A 36 13.71 17.89 2.82
CA HIS A 36 13.54 16.48 3.20
C HIS A 36 12.99 15.65 2.02
N PHE A 37 11.95 16.15 1.36
CA PHE A 37 11.38 15.48 0.17
C PHE A 37 12.35 15.46 -1.02
N LEU A 38 13.19 16.49 -1.18
CA LEU A 38 14.22 16.51 -2.22
C LEU A 38 15.29 15.45 -1.96
N ALA A 39 15.75 15.31 -0.71
CA ALA A 39 16.70 14.26 -0.35
C ALA A 39 16.15 12.85 -0.61
N LEU A 40 14.88 12.61 -0.24
CA LEU A 40 14.23 11.31 -0.53
C LEU A 40 14.19 11.01 -2.03
N LYS A 41 13.92 12.01 -2.88
CA LYS A 41 13.87 11.85 -4.34
C LYS A 41 15.20 11.43 -4.97
N GLU A 42 16.30 11.76 -4.33
CA GLU A 42 17.65 11.44 -4.82
C GLU A 42 18.14 10.05 -4.38
N SER A 43 17.40 9.37 -3.49
CA SER A 43 17.77 8.07 -2.93
C SER A 43 18.16 7.05 -4.00
N GLN A 44 19.27 6.35 -3.76
CA GLN A 44 19.79 5.27 -4.59
C GLN A 44 19.85 3.96 -3.80
N VAL A 45 19.97 2.84 -4.51
CA VAL A 45 20.16 1.51 -3.89
C VAL A 45 21.41 1.49 -2.99
N SER A 46 22.47 2.19 -3.37
CA SER A 46 23.71 2.30 -2.59
C SER A 46 23.53 2.97 -1.23
N ASP A 47 22.45 3.73 -1.03
CA ASP A 47 22.17 4.46 0.20
C ASP A 47 21.40 3.60 1.22
N LEU A 48 21.05 2.36 0.84
CA LEU A 48 20.16 1.49 1.59
C LEU A 48 20.91 0.21 2.00
N PRO A 49 21.51 0.16 3.21
CA PRO A 49 22.28 -0.99 3.70
C PRO A 49 21.51 -2.32 3.66
N TYR A 50 20.19 -2.26 3.83
CA TYR A 50 19.32 -3.43 3.70
C TYR A 50 19.41 -4.10 2.32
N LEU A 51 19.73 -3.34 1.27
CA LEU A 51 19.85 -3.84 -0.10
C LEU A 51 21.28 -4.24 -0.47
N THR A 52 22.30 -3.71 0.21
CA THR A 52 23.70 -3.89 -0.17
C THR A 52 24.45 -4.91 0.70
N ASP A 53 24.12 -4.98 1.99
CA ASP A 53 24.97 -5.67 2.96
C ASP A 53 24.52 -7.12 3.17
N ASN A 54 25.43 -8.09 3.17
CA ASN A 54 25.13 -9.49 3.54
C ASN A 54 23.92 -10.10 2.80
N ILE A 55 23.79 -9.86 1.50
CA ILE A 55 22.71 -10.45 0.69
C ILE A 55 22.87 -11.99 0.71
N PRO A 56 21.82 -12.75 1.06
CA PRO A 56 21.87 -14.21 1.08
C PRO A 56 22.21 -14.82 -0.30
N ALA A 57 22.67 -16.07 -0.30
CA ALA A 57 22.84 -16.84 -1.53
C ALA A 57 21.51 -16.95 -2.31
N PRO A 58 21.54 -17.10 -3.66
CA PRO A 58 20.33 -17.19 -4.47
C PRO A 58 19.37 -18.29 -4.02
N ARG A 59 18.08 -17.94 -3.89
CA ARG A 59 17.00 -18.80 -3.34
C ARG A 59 15.91 -19.17 -4.34
N GLY A 60 16.02 -18.73 -5.60
CA GLY A 60 15.03 -18.96 -6.65
C GLY A 60 14.35 -17.66 -7.11
N LYS A 61 13.20 -17.81 -7.77
CA LYS A 61 12.49 -16.70 -8.41
C LYS A 61 11.12 -16.44 -7.79
N ILE A 62 10.74 -15.16 -7.73
CA ILE A 62 9.38 -14.72 -7.42
C ILE A 62 8.83 -13.97 -8.64
N LEU A 63 7.59 -14.27 -9.02
CA LEU A 63 6.89 -13.57 -10.09
C LEU A 63 6.07 -12.41 -9.51
N ALA A 64 6.43 -11.18 -9.83
CA ALA A 64 5.60 -10.00 -9.54
C ALA A 64 4.71 -9.68 -10.75
N VAL A 65 3.38 -9.65 -10.55
CA VAL A 65 2.42 -9.40 -11.63
C VAL A 65 1.74 -8.06 -11.43
N VAL A 66 1.80 -7.19 -12.44
CA VAL A 66 1.18 -5.85 -12.49
C VAL A 66 0.14 -5.76 -13.61
N THR A 67 -0.81 -4.83 -13.49
CA THR A 67 -1.85 -4.58 -14.52
C THR A 67 -1.27 -3.97 -15.79
N SER A 68 -1.99 -4.15 -16.92
CA SER A 68 -1.75 -3.46 -18.19
C SER A 68 -2.80 -2.37 -18.47
N VAL A 69 -3.71 -2.08 -17.53
CA VAL A 69 -4.81 -1.11 -17.72
C VAL A 69 -4.44 0.26 -17.19
N ASP A 70 -4.53 1.28 -18.05
CA ASP A 70 -4.09 2.65 -17.78
C ASP A 70 -5.24 3.62 -17.46
N LYS A 71 -6.50 3.19 -17.59
CA LYS A 71 -7.69 4.03 -17.39
C LYS A 71 -8.83 3.31 -16.68
N MET A 72 -9.63 4.08 -15.94
CA MET A 72 -10.87 3.65 -15.28
C MET A 72 -11.97 4.72 -15.35
N GLY A 73 -13.23 4.30 -15.30
CA GLY A 73 -14.40 5.19 -15.29
C GLY A 73 -14.41 6.17 -16.48
N GLU A 74 -14.63 7.46 -16.20
CA GLU A 74 -14.56 8.55 -17.18
C GLU A 74 -13.12 8.88 -17.64
N ASN A 75 -12.35 7.86 -18.06
CA ASN A 75 -10.95 7.96 -18.50
C ASN A 75 -9.96 8.52 -17.46
N LYS A 76 -10.24 8.35 -16.17
CA LYS A 76 -9.27 8.66 -15.11
C LYS A 76 -8.07 7.72 -15.23
N ALA A 77 -6.86 8.28 -15.16
CA ALA A 77 -5.64 7.48 -15.21
C ALA A 77 -5.58 6.48 -14.03
N THR A 78 -5.08 5.28 -14.30
CA THR A 78 -4.83 4.23 -13.30
C THR A 78 -3.64 3.38 -13.74
N GLY A 79 -3.34 2.34 -12.97
CA GLY A 79 -2.23 1.43 -13.19
C GLY A 79 -2.04 0.52 -11.98
N TYR A 80 -0.83 -0.04 -11.86
CA TYR A 80 -0.41 -0.65 -10.60
C TYR A 80 0.07 0.44 -9.63
N GLU A 81 -0.01 0.17 -8.32
CA GLU A 81 0.56 1.07 -7.30
C GLU A 81 2.07 0.89 -7.19
N HIS A 82 2.82 1.99 -7.40
CA HIS A 82 4.28 1.97 -7.39
C HIS A 82 4.87 1.42 -6.08
N THR A 83 4.37 1.91 -4.94
CA THR A 83 4.87 1.54 -3.61
C THR A 83 4.65 0.06 -3.30
N GLU A 84 3.57 -0.53 -3.83
CA GLU A 84 3.26 -1.95 -3.66
C GLU A 84 4.25 -2.85 -4.42
N LEU A 85 4.61 -2.48 -5.65
CA LEU A 85 5.67 -3.19 -6.38
C LEU A 85 7.03 -2.96 -5.74
N ALA A 86 7.41 -1.71 -5.49
CA ALA A 86 8.76 -1.33 -5.07
C ALA A 86 9.15 -1.95 -3.72
N ARG A 87 8.28 -1.85 -2.71
CA ARG A 87 8.57 -2.34 -1.36
C ARG A 87 8.65 -3.87 -1.33
N ALA A 88 7.74 -4.57 -2.00
CA ALA A 88 7.78 -6.02 -2.10
C ALA A 88 9.01 -6.52 -2.88
N TYR A 89 9.33 -5.87 -4.00
CA TYR A 89 10.52 -6.14 -4.80
C TYR A 89 11.74 -6.14 -3.88
N TRP A 90 11.96 -5.06 -3.14
CA TRP A 90 13.10 -4.92 -2.24
C TRP A 90 13.20 -5.98 -1.17
N VAL A 91 12.08 -6.36 -0.54
CA VAL A 91 12.09 -7.47 0.43
C VAL A 91 12.57 -8.76 -0.24
N PHE A 92 12.12 -9.07 -1.44
CA PHE A 92 12.50 -10.30 -2.14
C PHE A 92 13.99 -10.30 -2.53
N ILE A 93 14.51 -9.22 -3.12
CA ILE A 93 15.93 -9.18 -3.55
C ILE A 93 16.88 -9.19 -2.35
N ALA A 94 16.56 -8.42 -1.30
CA ALA A 94 17.35 -8.40 -0.08
C ALA A 94 17.42 -9.76 0.62
N ASN A 95 16.46 -10.65 0.32
CA ASN A 95 16.37 -12.01 0.84
C ASN A 95 16.88 -13.08 -0.13
N GLY A 96 17.58 -12.71 -1.20
CA GLY A 96 18.25 -13.65 -2.11
C GLY A 96 17.35 -14.22 -3.21
N PHE A 97 16.14 -13.69 -3.40
CA PHE A 97 15.28 -14.05 -4.53
C PHE A 97 15.50 -13.10 -5.70
N SER A 98 15.52 -13.61 -6.93
CA SER A 98 15.34 -12.75 -8.11
C SER A 98 13.84 -12.53 -8.35
N VAL A 99 13.47 -11.36 -8.85
CA VAL A 99 12.09 -11.02 -9.16
C VAL A 99 11.93 -10.78 -10.66
N ASP A 100 11.08 -11.57 -11.31
CA ASP A 100 10.63 -11.28 -12.67
C ASP A 100 9.34 -10.44 -12.59
N ILE A 101 9.24 -9.40 -13.42
CA ILE A 101 8.06 -8.53 -13.50
C ILE A 101 7.28 -8.88 -14.76
N ALA A 102 6.00 -9.19 -14.60
CA ALA A 102 5.11 -9.57 -15.70
C ALA A 102 3.82 -8.78 -15.69
N SER A 103 3.19 -8.64 -16.86
CA SER A 103 1.87 -8.03 -16.99
C SER A 103 1.03 -8.74 -18.05
N PRO A 104 -0.32 -8.63 -18.02
CA PRO A 104 -1.18 -9.30 -19.00
C PRO A 104 -0.76 -9.11 -20.45
N GLN A 105 -0.34 -7.91 -20.85
CA GLN A 105 0.07 -7.59 -22.22
C GLN A 105 1.59 -7.60 -22.43
N GLY A 106 2.39 -7.65 -21.36
CA GLY A 106 3.83 -7.39 -21.43
C GLY A 106 4.15 -5.94 -21.79
N GLY A 107 5.43 -5.64 -22.05
CA GLY A 107 5.86 -4.28 -22.36
C GLY A 107 5.83 -3.38 -21.12
N LYS A 108 5.59 -2.07 -21.30
CA LYS A 108 5.60 -1.09 -20.20
C LYS A 108 4.22 -0.99 -19.54
N PRO A 109 4.04 -1.50 -18.30
CA PRO A 109 2.79 -1.38 -17.60
C PRO A 109 2.55 0.06 -17.11
N PRO A 110 1.29 0.53 -17.06
CA PRO A 110 0.93 1.83 -16.51
C PRO A 110 1.09 1.83 -14.99
N VAL A 111 1.57 2.95 -14.44
CA VAL A 111 1.90 3.09 -13.01
C VAL A 111 1.20 4.29 -12.41
N VAL A 112 0.71 4.14 -11.18
CA VAL A 112 0.28 5.23 -10.31
C VAL A 112 1.41 5.53 -9.32
N ILE A 113 1.78 6.80 -9.21
CA ILE A 113 2.83 7.29 -8.30
C ILE A 113 2.22 8.39 -7.44
N ASP A 114 1.82 8.02 -6.23
CA ASP A 114 1.41 8.97 -5.20
C ASP A 114 2.62 9.36 -4.36
N GLY A 115 3.15 10.57 -4.60
CA GLY A 115 4.43 11.01 -4.02
C GLY A 115 4.37 11.48 -2.56
N GLU A 116 3.18 11.50 -1.94
CA GLU A 116 2.97 12.07 -0.61
C GLU A 116 3.47 11.17 0.52
N ASP A 117 3.44 9.86 0.31
CA ASP A 117 3.86 8.83 1.27
C ASP A 117 5.11 8.05 0.86
N MET A 118 5.71 8.36 -0.30
CA MET A 118 6.93 7.71 -0.77
C MET A 118 8.14 7.97 0.13
N GLY A 119 8.86 6.90 0.44
CA GLY A 119 10.14 6.90 1.16
C GLY A 119 11.35 6.64 0.28
N ALA A 120 12.52 6.46 0.90
CA ALA A 120 13.79 6.27 0.21
C ALA A 120 13.80 5.01 -0.69
N TYR A 121 13.18 3.91 -0.22
CA TYR A 121 13.04 2.67 -1.00
C TYR A 121 12.20 2.87 -2.27
N ASP A 122 11.14 3.66 -2.19
CA ASP A 122 10.25 3.91 -3.33
C ASP A 122 10.96 4.73 -4.41
N TYR A 123 11.75 5.74 -4.03
CA TYR A 123 12.55 6.53 -4.97
C TYR A 123 13.77 5.78 -5.50
N ALA A 124 14.46 4.99 -4.68
CA ALA A 124 15.57 4.14 -5.13
C ALA A 124 15.12 3.17 -6.23
N PHE A 125 13.89 2.65 -6.15
CA PHE A 125 13.31 1.82 -7.20
C PHE A 125 13.11 2.59 -8.52
N LEU A 126 12.60 3.82 -8.45
CA LEU A 126 12.42 4.68 -9.63
C LEU A 126 13.76 5.09 -10.26
N ASN A 127 14.78 5.28 -9.44
CA ASN A 127 16.09 5.75 -9.86
C ASN A 127 16.98 4.61 -10.42
N ASP A 128 16.68 3.35 -10.10
CA ASP A 128 17.43 2.20 -10.61
C ASP A 128 17.09 1.87 -12.07
N LYS A 129 18.04 2.12 -12.97
CA LYS A 129 17.86 1.92 -14.41
C LYS A 129 17.62 0.46 -14.81
N VAL A 130 18.21 -0.49 -14.09
CA VAL A 130 18.07 -1.92 -14.41
C VAL A 130 16.66 -2.38 -14.08
N ILE A 131 16.14 -1.96 -12.92
CA ILE A 131 14.77 -2.23 -12.51
C ILE A 131 13.78 -1.55 -13.45
N GLN A 132 13.99 -0.27 -13.78
CA GLN A 132 13.10 0.43 -14.71
C GLN A 132 13.11 -0.19 -16.11
N GLN A 133 14.22 -0.79 -16.55
CA GLN A 133 14.27 -1.59 -17.78
C GLN A 133 13.47 -2.90 -17.64
N GLN A 134 13.53 -3.60 -16.51
CA GLN A 134 12.69 -4.77 -16.26
C GLN A 134 11.20 -4.41 -16.26
N VAL A 135 10.81 -3.33 -15.60
CA VAL A 135 9.43 -2.82 -15.61
C VAL A 135 8.99 -2.46 -17.04
N THR A 136 9.81 -1.71 -17.79
CA THR A 136 9.51 -1.29 -19.17
C THR A 136 9.37 -2.48 -20.11
N ASN A 137 10.04 -3.60 -19.82
CA ASN A 137 10.02 -4.83 -20.60
C ASN A 137 9.34 -5.96 -19.82
N SER A 138 8.25 -5.67 -19.10
CA SER A 138 7.53 -6.70 -18.36
C SER A 138 7.17 -7.88 -19.26
N ILE A 139 7.31 -9.09 -18.72
CA ILE A 139 7.06 -10.32 -19.45
C ILE A 139 5.54 -10.44 -19.69
N PRO A 140 5.07 -10.70 -20.93
CA PRO A 140 3.66 -10.98 -21.15
C PRO A 140 3.28 -12.28 -20.44
N LEU A 141 2.15 -12.30 -19.71
CA LEU A 141 1.74 -13.49 -18.94
C LEU A 141 1.58 -14.76 -19.78
N ALA A 142 1.34 -14.63 -21.09
CA ALA A 142 1.30 -15.75 -22.01
C ALA A 142 2.64 -16.52 -22.14
N ASN A 143 3.75 -15.88 -21.79
CA ASN A 143 5.10 -16.46 -21.85
C ASN A 143 5.60 -16.97 -20.50
N ILE A 144 4.78 -16.89 -19.44
CA ILE A 144 5.16 -17.33 -18.10
C ILE A 144 4.93 -18.83 -17.96
N ASN A 145 5.98 -19.55 -17.56
CA ASN A 145 5.88 -20.89 -17.04
C ASN A 145 5.79 -20.83 -15.49
N PRO A 146 4.66 -21.21 -14.86
CA PRO A 146 4.52 -21.13 -13.40
C PRO A 146 5.56 -21.98 -12.63
N ASP A 147 6.05 -23.07 -13.22
CA ASP A 147 6.97 -23.98 -12.52
C ASP A 147 8.35 -23.36 -12.25
N ASP A 148 8.72 -22.29 -12.96
CA ASP A 148 9.98 -21.58 -12.80
C ASP A 148 10.05 -20.69 -11.54
N TYR A 149 8.93 -20.53 -10.83
CA TYR A 149 8.78 -19.58 -9.72
C TYR A 149 8.47 -20.29 -8.41
N GLU A 150 9.03 -19.82 -7.31
CA GLU A 150 8.74 -20.30 -5.94
C GLU A 150 7.46 -19.67 -5.36
N ALA A 151 7.12 -18.47 -5.83
CA ALA A 151 5.94 -17.73 -5.42
C ALA A 151 5.45 -16.78 -6.52
N VAL A 152 4.18 -16.39 -6.44
CA VAL A 152 3.62 -15.25 -7.17
C VAL A 152 3.16 -14.17 -6.20
N TYR A 153 3.41 -12.92 -6.57
CA TYR A 153 2.94 -11.71 -5.91
C TYR A 153 2.15 -10.86 -6.89
N PHE A 154 0.83 -10.77 -6.70
CA PHE A 154 -0.06 -9.90 -7.45
C PHE A 154 -0.06 -8.51 -6.81
N VAL A 155 0.60 -7.57 -7.48
CA VAL A 155 0.62 -6.16 -7.12
C VAL A 155 -0.80 -5.60 -7.32
N GLY A 156 -1.23 -4.69 -6.44
CA GLY A 156 -2.51 -4.01 -6.57
C GLY A 156 -2.42 -2.77 -7.46
N GLY A 157 -3.23 -1.77 -7.12
CA GLY A 157 -3.61 -0.67 -7.99
C GLY A 157 -4.91 -0.95 -8.75
N LYS A 158 -5.69 0.11 -8.97
CA LYS A 158 -7.10 -0.01 -9.42
C LYS A 158 -7.24 -0.59 -10.83
N GLY A 159 -6.18 -0.58 -11.64
CA GLY A 159 -6.20 -1.19 -12.97
C GLY A 159 -6.44 -2.71 -12.95
N THR A 160 -6.01 -3.39 -11.88
CA THR A 160 -6.17 -4.85 -11.74
C THR A 160 -7.64 -5.28 -11.79
N MET A 161 -8.58 -4.42 -11.36
CA MET A 161 -10.01 -4.72 -11.36
C MET A 161 -10.56 -5.02 -12.76
N PHE A 162 -9.88 -4.59 -13.83
CA PHE A 162 -10.33 -4.69 -15.20
C PHE A 162 -9.71 -5.86 -15.95
N ASP A 163 -8.43 -6.15 -15.74
CA ASP A 163 -7.70 -7.15 -16.52
C ASP A 163 -7.26 -8.39 -15.74
N PHE A 164 -7.36 -8.41 -14.41
CA PHE A 164 -7.00 -9.60 -13.62
C PHE A 164 -8.12 -10.65 -13.50
N PRO A 165 -9.38 -10.31 -13.17
CA PRO A 165 -10.37 -11.29 -12.73
C PRO A 165 -10.69 -12.39 -13.72
N ASN A 166 -10.59 -12.12 -15.03
CA ASN A 166 -10.95 -13.05 -16.09
C ASN A 166 -9.75 -13.47 -16.96
N ASN A 167 -8.52 -13.18 -16.53
CA ASN A 167 -7.34 -13.50 -17.31
C ASN A 167 -6.96 -14.99 -17.16
N PRO A 168 -6.98 -15.78 -18.24
CA PRO A 168 -6.72 -17.22 -18.16
C PRO A 168 -5.28 -17.55 -17.75
N HIS A 169 -4.31 -16.69 -18.06
CA HIS A 169 -2.92 -16.90 -17.65
C HIS A 169 -2.74 -16.67 -16.15
N ILE A 170 -3.39 -15.64 -15.58
CA ILE A 170 -3.44 -15.45 -14.12
C ILE A 170 -4.07 -16.65 -13.43
N HIS A 171 -5.20 -17.13 -13.95
CA HIS A 171 -5.86 -18.32 -13.39
C HIS A 171 -4.93 -19.52 -13.41
N ASN A 172 -4.23 -19.75 -14.52
CA ASN A 172 -3.27 -20.85 -14.64
C ASN A 172 -2.10 -20.71 -13.65
N ILE A 173 -1.50 -19.53 -13.54
CA ILE A 173 -0.37 -19.25 -12.64
C ILE A 173 -0.77 -19.48 -11.18
N ALA A 174 -1.84 -18.82 -10.72
CA ALA A 174 -2.29 -18.90 -9.33
C ALA A 174 -2.69 -20.33 -8.95
N LYS A 175 -3.45 -21.01 -9.82
CA LYS A 175 -3.85 -22.40 -9.63
C LYS A 175 -2.65 -23.34 -9.55
N THR A 176 -1.74 -23.26 -10.52
CA THR A 176 -0.58 -24.17 -10.62
C THR A 176 0.32 -24.03 -9.40
N LEU A 177 0.69 -22.79 -9.05
CA LEU A 177 1.52 -22.53 -7.87
C LEU A 177 0.85 -23.03 -6.59
N TYR A 178 -0.42 -22.68 -6.38
CA TYR A 178 -1.14 -23.11 -5.18
C TYR A 178 -1.25 -24.62 -5.06
N GLN A 179 -1.57 -25.33 -6.16
CA GLN A 179 -1.66 -26.79 -6.16
C GLN A 179 -0.30 -27.48 -6.00
N ASN A 180 0.79 -26.83 -6.43
CA ASN A 180 2.16 -27.28 -6.21
C ASN A 180 2.72 -26.85 -4.83
N ASN A 181 1.84 -26.45 -3.89
CA ASN A 181 2.22 -26.02 -2.54
C ASN A 181 3.19 -24.83 -2.51
N LYS A 182 3.14 -23.97 -3.53
CA LYS A 182 3.92 -22.73 -3.64
C LYS A 182 3.09 -21.53 -3.19
N VAL A 183 3.76 -20.44 -2.85
CA VAL A 183 3.11 -19.27 -2.23
C VAL A 183 2.37 -18.45 -3.28
N VAL A 184 1.10 -18.15 -3.00
CA VAL A 184 0.30 -17.18 -3.76
C VAL A 184 0.04 -15.99 -2.86
N SER A 185 0.45 -14.80 -3.31
CA SER A 185 0.30 -13.59 -2.54
C SER A 185 -0.26 -12.42 -3.34
N ALA A 186 -0.97 -11.51 -2.68
CA ALA A 186 -1.60 -10.37 -3.33
C ALA A 186 -1.89 -9.24 -2.34
N VAL A 187 -1.84 -7.97 -2.76
CA VAL A 187 -2.13 -6.81 -1.89
C VAL A 187 -3.13 -5.85 -2.51
N CYS A 188 -3.89 -5.11 -1.70
CA CYS A 188 -4.75 -4.02 -2.17
C CYS A 188 -5.82 -4.52 -3.15
N HIS A 189 -5.77 -4.09 -4.42
CA HIS A 189 -6.62 -4.62 -5.49
C HIS A 189 -6.06 -5.86 -6.19
N GLY A 190 -4.82 -6.26 -5.90
CA GLY A 190 -4.16 -7.46 -6.42
C GLY A 190 -4.98 -8.75 -6.22
N PRO A 191 -5.70 -8.94 -5.10
CA PRO A 191 -6.62 -10.07 -4.91
C PRO A 191 -7.72 -10.20 -5.98
N ALA A 192 -7.94 -9.20 -6.83
CA ALA A 192 -8.75 -9.32 -8.05
C ALA A 192 -8.29 -10.50 -8.93
N ALA A 193 -7.00 -10.85 -8.92
CA ALA A 193 -6.42 -12.02 -9.58
C ALA A 193 -7.01 -13.36 -9.11
N LEU A 194 -7.53 -13.41 -7.88
CA LEU A 194 -7.99 -14.65 -7.24
C LEU A 194 -9.49 -14.91 -7.43
N VAL A 195 -10.23 -13.91 -7.90
CA VAL A 195 -11.71 -13.88 -7.91
C VAL A 195 -12.34 -15.06 -8.65
N ASN A 196 -11.75 -15.53 -9.76
CA ASN A 196 -12.33 -16.61 -10.57
C ASN A 196 -11.38 -17.80 -10.75
N VAL A 197 -10.37 -17.94 -9.88
CA VAL A 197 -9.41 -19.05 -9.95
C VAL A 197 -10.09 -20.32 -9.45
N LYS A 198 -10.30 -21.29 -10.34
CA LYS A 198 -10.82 -22.62 -10.02
C LYS A 198 -9.70 -23.64 -9.96
N LEU A 199 -9.68 -24.43 -8.89
CA LEU A 199 -8.78 -25.58 -8.73
C LEU A 199 -9.26 -26.77 -9.57
N ASP A 200 -8.41 -27.79 -9.73
CA ASP A 200 -8.76 -29.03 -10.46
C ASP A 200 -9.96 -29.77 -9.86
N ASN A 201 -10.21 -29.61 -8.56
CA ASN A 201 -11.38 -30.18 -7.89
C ASN A 201 -12.70 -29.40 -8.16
N GLY A 202 -12.65 -28.34 -8.98
CA GLY A 202 -13.79 -27.50 -9.35
C GLY A 202 -14.16 -26.41 -8.34
N GLN A 203 -13.51 -26.36 -7.17
CA GLN A 203 -13.73 -25.32 -6.16
C GLN A 203 -12.97 -24.05 -6.51
N MET A 204 -13.48 -22.89 -6.06
CA MET A 204 -12.70 -21.65 -6.09
C MET A 204 -11.51 -21.77 -5.13
N LEU A 205 -10.33 -21.31 -5.55
CA LEU A 205 -9.10 -21.32 -4.74
C LEU A 205 -9.32 -20.66 -3.37
N ILE A 206 -10.09 -19.57 -3.36
CA ILE A 206 -10.36 -18.77 -2.17
C ILE A 206 -11.57 -19.25 -1.35
N ARG A 207 -12.24 -20.33 -1.75
CA ARG A 207 -13.40 -20.85 -1.02
C ARG A 207 -12.98 -21.26 0.40
N ASP A 208 -13.69 -20.77 1.39
CA ASP A 208 -13.48 -21.01 2.83
C ASP A 208 -12.11 -20.53 3.35
N LYS A 209 -11.35 -19.76 2.53
CA LYS A 209 -10.04 -19.22 2.89
C LYS A 209 -10.13 -17.85 3.55
N LYS A 210 -9.30 -17.61 4.55
CA LYS A 210 -9.15 -16.27 5.14
C LYS A 210 -8.33 -15.39 4.22
N ILE A 211 -8.85 -14.22 3.88
CA ILE A 211 -8.16 -13.24 3.02
C ILE A 211 -8.43 -11.81 3.50
N SER A 212 -7.53 -10.89 3.16
CA SER A 212 -7.74 -9.44 3.22
C SER A 212 -7.48 -8.84 1.83
N ALA A 213 -8.14 -7.74 1.52
CA ALA A 213 -7.95 -6.97 0.28
C ALA A 213 -8.42 -5.54 0.55
N PHE A 214 -8.28 -4.63 -0.42
CA PHE A 214 -8.79 -3.28 -0.30
C PHE A 214 -10.29 -3.32 0.02
N THR A 215 -10.70 -2.60 1.06
CA THR A 215 -12.05 -2.73 1.60
C THR A 215 -13.04 -1.88 0.83
N ASN A 216 -14.33 -2.22 0.93
CA ASN A 216 -15.40 -1.38 0.41
C ASN A 216 -15.40 0.00 1.09
N GLU A 217 -15.04 0.06 2.37
CA GLU A 217 -14.97 1.33 3.11
C GLU A 217 -13.85 2.22 2.56
N GLU A 218 -12.65 1.66 2.33
CA GLU A 218 -11.55 2.38 1.70
C GLU A 218 -11.93 2.82 0.27
N GLU A 219 -12.55 1.94 -0.52
CA GLU A 219 -12.94 2.24 -1.89
C GLU A 219 -13.99 3.35 -1.97
N LEU A 220 -15.09 3.21 -1.24
CA LEU A 220 -16.21 4.16 -1.32
C LEU A 220 -15.86 5.51 -0.69
N PHE A 221 -14.85 5.57 0.17
CA PHE A 221 -14.31 6.82 0.68
C PHE A 221 -13.55 7.59 -0.42
N LEU A 222 -12.69 6.91 -1.20
CA LEU A 222 -11.92 7.56 -2.27
C LEU A 222 -12.74 7.79 -3.54
N ILE A 223 -13.63 6.86 -3.86
CA ILE A 223 -14.46 6.87 -5.07
C ILE A 223 -15.90 6.57 -4.63
N PRO A 224 -16.68 7.59 -4.23
CA PRO A 224 -18.07 7.39 -3.77
C PRO A 224 -18.98 6.69 -4.81
N ASP A 225 -18.64 6.81 -6.09
CA ASP A 225 -19.29 6.19 -7.24
C ASP A 225 -18.58 4.91 -7.73
N ALA A 226 -17.78 4.25 -6.88
CA ALA A 226 -16.99 3.06 -7.25
C ALA A 226 -17.84 1.95 -7.87
N LYS A 227 -19.10 1.81 -7.45
CA LYS A 227 -20.05 0.82 -7.99
C LYS A 227 -20.41 1.06 -9.46
N GLN A 228 -20.26 2.28 -9.96
CA GLN A 228 -20.45 2.63 -11.36
C GLN A 228 -19.14 2.59 -12.16
N VAL A 229 -18.00 2.74 -11.49
CA VAL A 229 -16.66 2.78 -12.09
C VAL A 229 -16.09 1.37 -12.31
N PHE A 230 -16.21 0.50 -11.32
CA PHE A 230 -15.63 -0.85 -11.36
C PHE A 230 -16.63 -1.90 -11.82
N PRO A 231 -16.16 -3.02 -12.41
CA PRO A 231 -17.04 -4.13 -12.77
C PRO A 231 -17.70 -4.79 -11.55
N PHE A 232 -17.10 -4.64 -10.36
CA PHE A 232 -17.61 -5.08 -9.07
C PHE A 232 -16.83 -4.41 -7.94
N LEU A 233 -17.35 -4.44 -6.72
CA LEU A 233 -16.56 -4.12 -5.52
C LEU A 233 -15.78 -5.35 -5.07
N LEU A 234 -14.48 -5.19 -4.82
CA LEU A 234 -13.55 -6.31 -4.63
C LEU A 234 -13.93 -7.17 -3.41
N GLN A 235 -14.15 -6.55 -2.24
CA GLN A 235 -14.55 -7.26 -1.02
C GLN A 235 -15.85 -8.06 -1.24
N ASP A 236 -16.89 -7.43 -1.78
CA ASP A 236 -18.17 -8.11 -2.07
C ASP A 236 -17.97 -9.32 -2.99
N LYS A 237 -17.18 -9.13 -4.05
CA LYS A 237 -16.94 -10.18 -5.03
C LYS A 237 -16.18 -11.34 -4.43
N LEU A 238 -15.14 -11.09 -3.64
CA LEU A 238 -14.38 -12.14 -2.96
C LEU A 238 -15.25 -12.94 -1.98
N ILE A 239 -16.09 -12.26 -1.19
CA ILE A 239 -17.05 -12.90 -0.28
C ILE A 239 -18.04 -13.77 -1.06
N SER A 240 -18.56 -13.28 -2.20
CA SER A 240 -19.48 -14.04 -3.04
C SER A 240 -18.88 -15.34 -3.62
N GLN A 241 -17.54 -15.42 -3.67
CA GLN A 241 -16.79 -16.61 -4.10
C GLN A 241 -16.44 -17.55 -2.95
N GLY A 242 -16.94 -17.25 -1.74
CA GLY A 242 -16.79 -18.09 -0.54
C GLY A 242 -15.59 -17.72 0.33
N ALA A 243 -14.91 -16.60 0.09
CA ALA A 243 -13.80 -16.19 0.93
C ALA A 243 -14.27 -15.69 2.31
N GLN A 244 -13.50 -16.00 3.36
CA GLN A 244 -13.68 -15.47 4.70
C GLN A 244 -12.90 -14.16 4.83
N PHE A 245 -13.50 -13.06 4.39
CA PHE A 245 -12.87 -11.74 4.42
C PHE A 245 -12.50 -11.30 5.85
N LYS A 246 -11.27 -10.80 6.03
CA LYS A 246 -10.68 -10.34 7.29
C LYS A 246 -10.28 -8.89 7.17
N GLU A 247 -11.25 -8.04 7.44
CA GLU A 247 -11.05 -6.60 7.48
C GLU A 247 -10.16 -6.19 8.67
N GLY A 248 -9.23 -5.27 8.44
CA GLY A 248 -8.52 -4.52 9.46
C GLY A 248 -8.96 -3.05 9.44
N THR A 249 -8.40 -2.24 10.33
CA THR A 249 -8.75 -0.82 10.38
C THR A 249 -8.41 -0.13 9.06
N THR A 250 -9.33 0.69 8.58
CA THR A 250 -9.28 1.44 7.32
C THR A 250 -7.94 2.20 7.19
N TYR A 251 -7.24 2.00 6.08
CA TYR A 251 -5.94 2.61 5.77
C TYR A 251 -4.80 2.30 6.74
N LEU A 252 -4.93 1.27 7.58
CA LEU A 252 -3.83 0.77 8.42
C LEU A 252 -3.40 -0.63 7.97
N GLU A 253 -2.28 -1.10 8.54
CA GLU A 253 -1.71 -2.40 8.17
C GLU A 253 -2.67 -3.55 8.50
N LYS A 254 -2.93 -4.40 7.50
CA LYS A 254 -3.59 -5.69 7.68
C LYS A 254 -3.04 -6.72 6.70
N VAL A 255 -2.46 -7.79 7.25
CA VAL A 255 -2.03 -8.97 6.49
C VAL A 255 -2.76 -10.21 7.00
N THR A 256 -3.30 -10.99 6.07
CA THR A 256 -4.00 -12.25 6.35
C THR A 256 -3.29 -13.39 5.65
N GLN A 257 -3.01 -14.46 6.39
CA GLN A 257 -2.38 -15.67 5.87
C GLN A 257 -3.25 -16.90 6.18
N ASP A 258 -3.46 -17.74 5.17
CA ASP A 258 -4.13 -19.03 5.24
C ASP A 258 -3.29 -20.07 4.46
N GLY A 259 -2.37 -20.73 5.18
CA GLY A 259 -1.37 -21.61 4.56
C GLY A 259 -0.51 -20.87 3.54
N LYS A 260 -0.52 -21.35 2.30
CA LYS A 260 0.23 -20.77 1.16
C LYS A 260 -0.41 -19.54 0.52
N LEU A 261 -1.57 -19.10 1.01
CA LEU A 261 -2.23 -17.87 0.54
C LEU A 261 -1.96 -16.71 1.51
N ILE A 262 -1.29 -15.66 1.05
CA ILE A 262 -0.92 -14.49 1.86
C ILE A 262 -1.45 -13.22 1.20
N THR A 263 -2.34 -12.49 1.87
CA THR A 263 -2.98 -11.31 1.29
C THR A 263 -2.88 -10.09 2.18
N GLY A 264 -2.81 -8.91 1.59
CA GLY A 264 -2.65 -7.62 2.29
C GLY A 264 -3.77 -6.66 1.91
N GLN A 265 -4.29 -5.91 2.88
CA GLN A 265 -5.42 -5.02 2.67
C GLN A 265 -5.09 -3.82 1.77
N ASN A 266 -3.97 -3.13 1.97
CA ASN A 266 -3.67 -1.86 1.32
C ASN A 266 -2.13 -1.66 1.21
N PRO A 267 -1.62 -0.54 0.67
CA PRO A 267 -0.18 -0.31 0.50
C PRO A 267 0.66 -0.41 1.79
N TRP A 268 0.06 -0.20 2.96
CA TRP A 268 0.75 -0.28 4.25
C TRP A 268 1.04 -1.72 4.68
N SER A 269 0.36 -2.69 4.06
CA SER A 269 0.54 -4.12 4.32
C SER A 269 1.72 -4.76 3.59
N VAL A 270 2.38 -4.04 2.67
CA VAL A 270 3.30 -4.64 1.69
C VAL A 270 4.55 -5.22 2.34
N TRP A 271 5.18 -4.47 3.25
CA TRP A 271 6.41 -4.90 3.92
C TRP A 271 6.21 -6.20 4.69
N THR A 272 5.25 -6.21 5.62
CA THR A 272 4.88 -7.39 6.42
C THR A 272 4.40 -8.55 5.55
N LEU A 273 3.66 -8.28 4.46
CA LEU A 273 3.23 -9.33 3.52
C LEU A 273 4.43 -10.00 2.84
N ALA A 274 5.36 -9.23 2.30
CA ALA A 274 6.51 -9.77 1.59
C ALA A 274 7.45 -10.55 2.53
N GLU A 275 7.62 -10.11 3.78
CA GLU A 275 8.36 -10.85 4.80
C GLU A 275 7.68 -12.18 5.16
N ARG A 276 6.35 -12.22 5.21
CA ARG A 276 5.61 -13.48 5.38
C ARG A 276 5.75 -14.41 4.18
N VAL A 277 5.86 -13.89 2.97
CA VAL A 277 6.18 -14.71 1.78
C VAL A 277 7.56 -15.36 1.96
N VAL A 278 8.58 -14.60 2.35
CA VAL A 278 9.93 -15.14 2.62
C VAL A 278 9.89 -16.22 3.72
N THR A 279 9.13 -15.97 4.79
CA THR A 279 8.92 -16.92 5.88
C THR A 279 8.25 -18.20 5.40
N GLU A 280 7.19 -18.09 4.60
CA GLU A 280 6.42 -19.23 4.09
C GLU A 280 7.19 -20.06 3.05
N LEU A 281 8.21 -19.45 2.43
CA LEU A 281 9.20 -20.15 1.59
C LEU A 281 10.30 -20.86 2.41
N GLY A 282 10.23 -20.79 3.75
CA GLY A 282 11.11 -21.53 4.66
C GLY A 282 12.37 -20.77 5.09
N TYR A 283 12.40 -19.45 4.93
CA TYR A 283 13.56 -18.63 5.28
C TYR A 283 13.20 -17.58 6.34
N GLU A 284 14.12 -17.31 7.26
CA GLU A 284 14.01 -16.14 8.14
C GLU A 284 14.21 -14.86 7.32
N PRO A 285 13.26 -13.90 7.34
CA PRO A 285 13.42 -12.62 6.66
C PRO A 285 14.63 -11.87 7.22
N LYS A 286 15.49 -11.38 6.33
CA LYS A 286 16.63 -10.54 6.68
C LYS A 286 16.15 -9.35 7.50
N ALA A 287 16.75 -9.17 8.67
CA ALA A 287 16.44 -8.07 9.55
C ALA A 287 16.67 -6.72 8.84
N ARG A 288 15.72 -5.81 9.01
CA ARG A 288 15.79 -4.42 8.54
C ARG A 288 15.25 -3.49 9.60
N GLN A 289 15.66 -2.24 9.52
CA GLN A 289 14.98 -1.19 10.28
C GLN A 289 13.64 -0.91 9.60
N ARG A 290 12.59 -0.78 10.43
CA ARG A 290 11.30 -0.28 9.96
C ARG A 290 11.49 1.11 9.39
N THR A 291 10.77 1.39 8.32
CA THR A 291 10.80 2.70 7.68
C THR A 291 9.94 3.69 8.47
N PRO A 292 10.13 5.01 8.26
CA PRO A 292 9.34 5.99 8.98
C PRO A 292 7.83 5.88 8.76
N GLU A 293 7.41 5.44 7.58
CA GLU A 293 6.00 5.19 7.29
C GLU A 293 5.45 3.98 8.05
N GLU A 294 6.21 2.88 8.21
CA GLU A 294 5.80 1.73 9.01
C GLU A 294 5.64 2.09 10.49
N TYR A 295 6.57 2.89 11.03
CA TYR A 295 6.44 3.41 12.40
C TYR A 295 5.19 4.28 12.55
N ALA A 296 4.88 5.14 11.58
CA ALA A 296 3.68 5.97 11.63
C ALA A 296 2.38 5.14 11.57
N ILE A 297 2.32 4.11 10.74
CA ILE A 297 1.18 3.18 10.69
C ILE A 297 1.06 2.37 11.99
N ALA A 298 2.17 1.89 12.56
CA ALA A 298 2.16 1.18 13.84
C ALA A 298 1.65 2.08 14.99
N LEU A 299 2.08 3.33 15.04
CA LEU A 299 1.60 4.31 16.02
C LEU A 299 0.09 4.54 15.90
N LEU A 300 -0.42 4.64 14.67
CA LEU A 300 -1.84 4.81 14.41
C LEU A 300 -2.63 3.56 14.82
N LEU A 301 -2.09 2.35 14.59
CA LEU A 301 -2.68 1.12 15.11
C LEU A 301 -2.73 1.11 16.64
N THR A 302 -1.63 1.49 17.32
CA THR A 302 -1.62 1.65 18.78
C THR A 302 -2.69 2.63 19.25
N TYR A 303 -2.92 3.73 18.51
CA TYR A 303 -4.00 4.67 18.81
C TYR A 303 -5.38 3.99 18.71
N GLU A 304 -5.66 3.24 17.65
CA GLU A 304 -6.95 2.54 17.48
C GLU A 304 -7.18 1.46 18.54
N GLU A 305 -6.13 0.73 18.92
CA GLU A 305 -6.25 -0.44 19.81
C GLU A 305 -6.16 -0.08 21.30
N HIS A 306 -5.38 0.95 21.63
CA HIS A 306 -5.00 1.28 23.01
C HIS A 306 -5.22 2.76 23.38
N GLY A 307 -5.67 3.58 22.43
CA GLY A 307 -6.02 4.98 22.63
C GLY A 307 -4.82 5.93 22.66
N PHE A 308 -5.14 7.23 22.75
CA PHE A 308 -4.17 8.33 22.68
C PHE A 308 -3.00 8.23 23.67
N ALA A 309 -3.27 7.82 24.90
CA ALA A 309 -2.23 7.78 25.95
C ALA A 309 -1.10 6.81 25.59
N ALA A 310 -1.45 5.60 25.13
CA ALA A 310 -0.49 4.58 24.71
C ALA A 310 0.31 5.03 23.48
N ALA A 311 -0.38 5.57 22.46
CA ALA A 311 0.29 6.08 21.27
C ALA A 311 1.27 7.22 21.60
N ASN A 312 0.89 8.14 22.51
CA ASN A 312 1.78 9.23 22.95
C ASN A 312 3.03 8.71 23.69
N GLU A 313 2.89 7.69 24.55
CA GLU A 313 4.05 7.08 25.20
C GLU A 313 4.99 6.40 24.21
N GLU A 314 4.44 5.65 23.25
CA GLU A 314 5.22 5.03 22.17
C GLU A 314 5.98 6.07 21.35
N LEU A 315 5.28 7.14 20.93
CA LEU A 315 5.84 8.24 20.16
C LEU A 315 7.03 8.89 20.89
N LYS A 316 6.91 9.12 22.20
CA LYS A 316 7.98 9.71 23.03
C LYS A 316 9.19 8.82 23.17
N ALA A 317 9.02 7.49 23.07
CA ALA A 317 10.13 6.56 23.15
C ALA A 317 11.04 6.63 21.91
N GLN A 318 10.49 6.96 20.73
CA GLN A 318 11.22 6.99 19.46
C GLN A 318 10.88 8.19 18.56
N PRO A 319 11.06 9.45 19.02
CA PRO A 319 10.51 10.64 18.36
C PRO A 319 11.09 10.97 16.97
N LYS A 320 12.14 10.27 16.54
CA LYS A 320 12.74 10.44 15.20
C LYS A 320 12.35 9.34 14.22
N ALA A 321 11.54 8.37 14.65
CA ALA A 321 11.23 7.19 13.87
C ALA A 321 10.05 7.39 12.91
N TYR A 322 9.23 8.43 13.06
CA TYR A 322 7.91 8.49 12.41
C TYR A 322 7.85 9.44 11.20
N GLN A 323 7.14 9.04 10.15
CA GLN A 323 6.78 9.91 9.03
C GLN A 323 5.63 10.84 9.42
N ARG A 324 5.96 12.05 9.86
CA ARG A 324 4.97 13.02 10.39
C ARG A 324 3.84 13.37 9.42
N VAL A 325 4.13 13.45 8.12
CA VAL A 325 3.10 13.78 7.10
C VAL A 325 1.98 12.75 7.09
N LEU A 326 2.29 11.47 7.27
CA LEU A 326 1.32 10.39 7.28
C LEU A 326 0.36 10.47 8.47
N ILE A 327 0.88 10.83 9.65
CA ILE A 327 0.06 11.09 10.85
C ILE A 327 -0.90 12.26 10.60
N VAL A 328 -0.41 13.35 9.99
CA VAL A 328 -1.24 14.51 9.64
C VAL A 328 -2.34 14.12 8.63
N MET A 329 -2.01 13.30 7.62
CA MET A 329 -3.01 12.81 6.65
C MET A 329 -4.11 12.00 7.33
N HIS A 330 -3.79 11.16 8.32
CA HIS A 330 -4.80 10.42 9.08
C HIS A 330 -5.66 11.30 9.99
N ALA A 331 -5.11 12.40 10.51
CA ALA A 331 -5.94 13.40 11.20
C ALA A 331 -6.94 14.07 10.24
N ILE A 332 -6.50 14.42 9.03
CA ILE A 332 -7.36 14.98 7.98
C ILE A 332 -8.44 13.99 7.57
N LEU A 333 -8.08 12.72 7.39
CA LEU A 333 -9.00 11.62 7.10
C LEU A 333 -10.09 11.52 8.16
N ALA A 334 -9.73 11.52 9.45
CA ALA A 334 -10.70 11.48 10.55
C ALA A 334 -11.66 12.68 10.50
N PHE A 335 -11.17 13.88 10.21
CA PHE A 335 -12.05 15.05 10.03
C PHE A 335 -12.98 14.92 8.83
N MET A 336 -12.51 14.37 7.71
CA MET A 336 -13.34 14.11 6.52
C MET A 336 -14.45 13.08 6.80
N GLN A 337 -14.21 12.16 7.74
CA GLN A 337 -15.19 11.18 8.24
C GLN A 337 -16.06 11.74 9.38
N PHE A 338 -15.93 13.03 9.72
CA PHE A 338 -16.62 13.71 10.82
C PHE A 338 -16.26 13.18 12.22
N ASP A 339 -15.17 12.45 12.37
CA ASP A 339 -14.61 12.07 13.69
C ASP A 339 -13.67 13.17 14.20
N ILE A 340 -14.29 14.20 14.77
CA ILE A 340 -13.58 15.39 15.26
C ILE A 340 -12.64 15.05 16.42
N SER A 341 -13.04 14.14 17.32
CA SER A 341 -12.23 13.77 18.49
C SER A 341 -10.95 13.08 18.03
N LYS A 342 -11.08 12.09 17.15
CA LYS A 342 -9.94 11.38 16.57
C LYS A 342 -9.02 12.29 15.79
N GLY A 343 -9.58 13.17 14.96
CA GLY A 343 -8.79 14.14 14.21
C GLY A 343 -7.97 15.05 15.13
N ILE A 344 -8.52 15.50 16.26
CA ILE A 344 -7.78 16.31 17.25
C ILE A 344 -6.68 15.50 17.93
N ASP A 345 -6.96 14.27 18.36
CA ASP A 345 -5.99 13.40 19.02
C ASP A 345 -4.79 13.11 18.11
N ILE A 346 -5.03 12.66 16.88
CA ILE A 346 -3.98 12.34 15.92
C ILE A 346 -3.17 13.59 15.55
N LEU A 347 -3.83 14.74 15.38
CA LEU A 347 -3.13 16.00 15.13
C LEU A 347 -2.26 16.44 16.31
N SER A 348 -2.70 16.14 17.54
CA SER A 348 -1.91 16.35 18.76
C SER A 348 -0.65 15.48 18.78
N LEU A 349 -0.74 14.20 18.38
CA LEU A 349 0.43 13.33 18.20
C LEU A 349 1.41 13.92 17.17
N ALA A 350 0.93 14.37 16.01
CA ALA A 350 1.78 15.01 14.99
C ALA A 350 2.47 16.27 15.52
N ASN A 351 1.77 17.10 16.32
CA ASN A 351 2.35 18.28 16.95
C ASN A 351 3.40 17.92 18.01
N GLN A 352 3.15 16.88 18.82
CA GLN A 352 4.14 16.39 19.80
C GLN A 352 5.41 15.89 19.11
N LEU A 353 5.26 15.14 18.01
CA LEU A 353 6.40 14.67 17.21
C LEU A 353 7.26 15.84 16.71
N LYS A 354 6.62 16.93 16.26
CA LYS A 354 7.31 18.16 15.86
C LYS A 354 8.09 18.81 17.01
N GLN A 355 7.59 18.76 18.23
CA GLN A 355 8.27 19.36 19.39
C GLN A 355 9.46 18.53 19.88
N LEU A 356 9.49 17.22 19.56
CA LEU A 356 10.52 16.28 19.99
C LEU A 356 11.59 16.00 18.91
N SER A 357 11.38 16.48 17.68
CA SER A 357 12.32 16.38 16.54
C SER A 357 13.10 17.66 16.35
#